data_AF-Q99Q24-F1
#
_entry.id   AF-Q99Q24-F1
#
_cell.length_a   1.000
_cell.length_b   1.000
_cell.length_c   1.000
_cell.angle_alpha   90.00
_cell.angle_beta   90.00
_cell.angle_gamma   90.00
#
_symmetry.space_group_name_H-M   'P 1'
#
loop_
_entity.id
_entity.type
_entity.pdbx_description
1 polymer ?
#
loop_
_entity_poly.entity_id
_entity_poly.type
_entity_poly.pdbx_seq_one_letter_code
_entity_poly.pdbx_strand_id
1 'polypeptide(L)'
;MWADLAGRGNLPAAALPAVVEGLLPDGPKLEPWQSDVFKQALPKLLARLENQPLRDQLLAMADAGTVGSLARQGMLNSQDVAAVLARGGATPELVADLARDDTHRRVVTALLDQMSYGDLLSAGLASERPRLKGNHLQLPETDRWLLDALIRRGLALVTAELAAFGAANRAAPRQAGRYWEPDGWPAYETLAMLVERVPQQWPNLVEDPAHGQAARHLLLDCMDTDKLGDDLLRACLPALCLPEWEELPLPQRSQRRRLARIADRVARHPRLQELAAPGLQDTVATIVKRGRLLHAAQRADRNPYKVPALASDLAITSSDAGKLAQLLDLVVALPRPTAIHRPSSFDGSAPTPKEMLSSDTRVQALAALACNPHLNQDLITGALNQLHPVEVQWLSAYDEVPAWLRQAAGAYANAHPDNDLPYVVADDELDAVTDPEAVMQGWLDAVAHHQGAFFHQVEYAVLHSRHRTDALLRQLPANTVLSCHQEPVAVEALLRVCGDDADRWQAVLRDLTARPDSDETFGQFLDRHSARQPVTH
;
A
#
# COMPACT_ATOMS: atom_id res chain seq x y z
N MET A 1 -49.37 -12.80 -31.40
CA MET A 1 -49.52 -13.66 -32.59
C MET A 1 -48.24 -14.42 -32.94
N TRP A 2 -47.19 -13.81 -33.50
CA TRP A 2 -45.98 -14.55 -33.91
C TRP A 2 -45.29 -15.29 -32.76
N ALA A 3 -45.20 -14.67 -31.58
CA ALA A 3 -44.70 -15.34 -30.37
C ALA A 3 -45.60 -16.49 -29.89
N ASP A 4 -46.92 -16.39 -30.06
CA ASP A 4 -47.84 -17.48 -29.75
C ASP A 4 -47.62 -18.66 -30.71
N LEU A 5 -47.39 -18.38 -32.00
CA LEU A 5 -47.07 -19.38 -33.01
C LEU A 5 -45.72 -20.05 -32.72
N ALA A 6 -44.71 -19.29 -32.32
CA ALA A 6 -43.41 -19.80 -31.86
C ALA A 6 -43.57 -20.79 -30.70
N GLY A 7 -44.53 -20.54 -29.81
CA GLY A 7 -44.82 -21.39 -28.65
C GLY A 7 -45.63 -22.65 -28.91
N ARG A 8 -46.19 -22.85 -30.12
CA ARG A 8 -47.05 -24.00 -30.44
C ARG A 8 -46.24 -25.21 -30.90
N GLY A 9 -46.27 -26.28 -30.10
CA GLY A 9 -45.55 -27.53 -30.39
C GLY A 9 -45.99 -28.27 -31.66
N ASN A 10 -47.20 -28.01 -32.18
CA ASN A 10 -47.72 -28.61 -33.40
C ASN A 10 -47.43 -27.81 -34.69
N LEU A 11 -46.64 -26.73 -34.61
CA LEU A 11 -46.27 -25.95 -35.80
C LEU A 11 -45.33 -26.77 -36.71
N PRO A 12 -45.56 -26.89 -38.03
CA PRO A 12 -44.65 -27.60 -38.94
C PRO A 12 -43.27 -26.94 -38.99
N ALA A 13 -42.19 -27.74 -39.13
CA ALA A 13 -40.82 -27.23 -39.23
C ALA A 13 -40.64 -26.25 -40.42
N ALA A 14 -41.33 -26.50 -41.53
CA ALA A 14 -41.32 -25.64 -42.72
C ALA A 14 -41.89 -24.23 -42.47
N ALA A 15 -42.68 -24.03 -41.40
CA ALA A 15 -43.24 -22.72 -41.04
C ALA A 15 -42.33 -21.90 -40.11
N LEU A 16 -41.29 -22.51 -39.52
CA LEU A 16 -40.40 -21.84 -38.58
C LEU A 16 -39.65 -20.63 -39.19
N PRO A 17 -39.13 -20.65 -40.44
CA PRO A 17 -38.48 -19.48 -41.04
C PRO A 17 -39.39 -18.26 -41.11
N ALA A 18 -40.65 -18.44 -41.54
CA ALA A 18 -41.63 -17.36 -41.62
C ALA A 18 -42.01 -16.78 -40.25
N VAL A 19 -42.02 -17.63 -39.20
CA VAL A 19 -42.24 -17.17 -37.82
C VAL A 19 -41.05 -16.33 -37.31
N VAL A 20 -39.82 -16.71 -37.65
CA VAL A 20 -38.61 -15.93 -37.32
C VAL A 20 -38.62 -14.59 -38.04
N GLU A 21 -38.90 -14.57 -39.34
CA GLU A 21 -39.02 -13.35 -40.14
C GLU A 21 -40.12 -12.42 -39.60
N GLY A 22 -41.27 -12.97 -39.24
CA GLY A 22 -42.37 -12.20 -38.62
C GLY A 22 -42.07 -11.67 -37.21
N LEU A 23 -41.15 -12.29 -36.47
CA LEU A 23 -40.68 -11.82 -35.15
C LEU A 23 -39.58 -10.77 -35.24
N LEU A 24 -38.84 -10.74 -36.35
CA LEU A 24 -37.70 -9.86 -36.58
C LEU A 24 -37.99 -8.94 -37.78
N PRO A 25 -38.90 -7.95 -37.65
CA PRO A 25 -39.16 -7.01 -38.73
C PRO A 25 -37.89 -6.21 -39.07
N ASP A 26 -37.71 -5.86 -40.34
CA ASP A 26 -36.52 -5.18 -40.87
C ASP A 26 -36.11 -3.96 -40.03
N GLY A 27 -35.13 -4.16 -39.15
CA GLY A 27 -34.66 -3.10 -38.25
C GLY A 27 -33.60 -3.60 -37.26
N PRO A 28 -32.58 -2.77 -36.93
CA PRO A 28 -31.47 -3.18 -36.07
C PRO A 28 -31.81 -3.22 -34.56
N LYS A 29 -33.02 -2.79 -34.15
CA LYS A 29 -33.45 -2.74 -32.74
C LYS A 29 -34.94 -3.05 -32.59
N LEU A 30 -35.27 -3.85 -31.58
CA LEU A 30 -36.64 -4.13 -31.16
C LEU A 30 -37.14 -3.02 -30.23
N GLU A 31 -38.40 -2.63 -30.37
CA GLU A 31 -39.08 -1.79 -29.39
C GLU A 31 -39.18 -2.50 -28.01
N PRO A 32 -39.30 -1.77 -26.89
CA PRO A 32 -39.31 -2.38 -25.56
C PRO A 32 -40.35 -3.51 -25.39
N TRP A 33 -41.57 -3.30 -25.88
CA TRP A 33 -42.64 -4.31 -25.83
C TRP A 33 -42.37 -5.52 -26.75
N GLN A 34 -41.68 -5.31 -27.88
CA GLN A 34 -41.26 -6.40 -28.78
C GLN A 34 -40.15 -7.22 -28.15
N SER A 35 -39.24 -6.57 -27.42
CA SER A 35 -38.15 -7.23 -26.69
C SER A 35 -38.68 -8.25 -25.68
N ASP A 36 -39.69 -7.90 -24.88
CA ASP A 36 -40.28 -8.81 -23.88
C ASP A 36 -40.94 -10.03 -24.54
N VAL A 37 -41.70 -9.80 -25.61
CA VAL A 37 -42.37 -10.86 -26.38
C VAL A 37 -41.34 -11.76 -27.08
N PHE A 38 -40.28 -11.17 -27.61
CA PHE A 38 -39.16 -11.89 -28.23
C PHE A 38 -38.42 -12.77 -27.21
N LYS A 39 -38.09 -12.23 -26.03
CA LYS A 39 -37.43 -12.96 -24.93
C LYS A 39 -38.22 -14.19 -24.50
N GLN A 40 -39.56 -14.10 -24.48
CA GLN A 40 -40.43 -15.23 -24.14
C GLN A 40 -40.50 -16.30 -25.25
N ALA A 41 -40.41 -15.90 -26.51
CA ALA A 41 -40.49 -16.81 -27.66
C ALA A 41 -39.16 -17.52 -27.96
N LEU A 42 -38.04 -16.83 -27.72
CA LEU A 42 -36.70 -17.23 -28.14
C LEU A 42 -36.26 -18.64 -27.66
N PRO A 43 -36.41 -19.03 -26.38
CA PRO A 43 -36.03 -20.38 -25.94
C PRO A 43 -36.78 -21.49 -26.69
N LYS A 44 -38.07 -21.27 -26.97
CA LYS A 44 -38.93 -22.25 -27.67
C LYS A 44 -38.56 -22.38 -29.14
N LEU A 45 -38.12 -21.29 -29.78
CA LEU A 45 -37.64 -21.32 -31.16
C LEU A 45 -36.30 -22.02 -31.26
N LEU A 46 -35.35 -21.69 -30.38
CA LEU A 46 -34.04 -22.33 -30.37
C LEU A 46 -34.14 -23.83 -30.07
N ALA A 47 -35.06 -24.28 -29.22
CA ALA A 47 -35.24 -25.71 -28.99
C ALA A 47 -35.71 -26.50 -30.24
N ARG A 48 -36.20 -25.82 -31.29
CA ARG A 48 -36.83 -26.44 -32.47
C ARG A 48 -36.09 -26.18 -33.77
N LEU A 49 -35.21 -25.18 -33.81
CA LEU A 49 -34.47 -24.78 -35.00
C LEU A 49 -33.15 -25.55 -35.09
N GLU A 50 -33.02 -26.36 -36.14
CA GLU A 50 -31.74 -27.01 -36.52
C GLU A 50 -30.93 -26.18 -37.53
N ASN A 51 -31.57 -25.19 -38.18
CA ASN A 51 -30.95 -24.34 -39.19
C ASN A 51 -30.10 -23.25 -38.51
N GLN A 52 -28.77 -23.36 -38.61
CA GLN A 52 -27.83 -22.44 -37.96
C GLN A 52 -27.98 -20.97 -38.39
N PRO A 53 -28.08 -20.62 -39.69
CA PRO A 53 -28.34 -19.24 -40.11
C PRO A 53 -29.53 -18.55 -39.41
N LEU A 54 -30.63 -19.27 -39.19
CA LEU A 54 -31.80 -18.73 -38.49
C LEU A 54 -31.56 -18.59 -36.99
N ARG A 55 -30.81 -19.50 -36.37
CA ARG A 55 -30.38 -19.38 -34.97
C ARG A 55 -29.47 -18.17 -34.79
N ASP A 56 -28.51 -17.97 -35.68
CA ASP A 56 -27.59 -16.82 -35.67
C ASP A 56 -28.36 -15.50 -35.79
N GLN A 57 -29.38 -15.45 -36.66
CA GLN A 57 -30.25 -14.28 -36.81
C GLN A 57 -31.09 -13.99 -35.55
N LEU A 58 -31.55 -15.02 -34.85
CA LEU A 58 -32.26 -14.86 -33.58
C LEU A 58 -31.32 -14.38 -32.47
N LEU A 59 -30.16 -15.02 -32.31
CA LEU A 59 -29.15 -14.65 -31.33
C LEU A 59 -28.59 -13.25 -31.59
N ALA A 60 -28.61 -12.81 -32.85
CA ALA A 60 -28.24 -11.46 -33.23
C ALA A 60 -29.09 -10.37 -32.57
N MET A 61 -30.34 -10.67 -32.28
CA MET A 61 -31.31 -9.71 -31.76
C MET A 61 -31.46 -9.82 -30.24
N ALA A 62 -30.82 -10.81 -29.62
CA ALA A 62 -30.81 -11.01 -28.18
C ALA A 62 -29.79 -10.08 -27.51
N ASP A 63 -30.21 -9.44 -26.41
CA ASP A 63 -29.28 -8.72 -25.53
C ASP A 63 -28.40 -9.69 -24.71
N ALA A 64 -27.32 -9.17 -24.13
CA ALA A 64 -26.37 -9.98 -23.35
C ALA A 64 -27.04 -10.73 -22.18
N GLY A 65 -28.04 -10.12 -21.54
CA GLY A 65 -28.78 -10.76 -20.45
C GLY A 65 -29.63 -11.95 -20.91
N THR A 66 -30.23 -11.84 -22.09
CA THR A 66 -31.02 -12.89 -22.74
C THR A 66 -30.12 -14.04 -23.18
N VAL A 67 -28.98 -13.73 -23.81
CA VAL A 67 -27.97 -14.73 -24.19
C VAL A 67 -27.46 -15.47 -22.96
N GLY A 68 -27.10 -14.76 -21.89
CA GLY A 68 -26.72 -15.37 -20.62
C GLY A 68 -27.81 -16.27 -20.06
N SER A 69 -29.08 -15.85 -20.12
CA SER A 69 -30.21 -16.69 -19.72
C SER A 69 -30.35 -17.97 -20.55
N LEU A 70 -30.11 -17.91 -21.85
CA LEU A 70 -30.16 -19.08 -22.74
C LEU A 70 -28.99 -20.04 -22.48
N ALA A 71 -27.79 -19.51 -22.26
CA ALA A 71 -26.61 -20.27 -21.86
C ALA A 71 -26.89 -21.06 -20.57
N ARG A 72 -27.42 -20.39 -19.55
CA ARG A 72 -27.82 -21.03 -18.27
C ARG A 72 -28.87 -22.13 -18.42
N GLN A 73 -29.67 -22.10 -19.49
CA GLN A 73 -30.71 -23.09 -19.77
C GLN A 73 -30.21 -24.25 -20.64
N GLY A 74 -28.94 -24.24 -21.06
CA GLY A 74 -28.37 -25.24 -21.97
C GLY A 74 -28.98 -25.20 -23.38
N MET A 75 -29.54 -24.05 -23.78
CA MET A 75 -30.24 -23.90 -25.06
C MET A 75 -29.30 -23.51 -26.22
N LEU A 76 -28.05 -23.15 -25.89
CA LEU A 76 -27.03 -22.79 -26.87
C LEU A 76 -26.19 -24.03 -27.19
N ASN A 77 -26.01 -24.34 -28.47
CA ASN A 77 -25.05 -25.33 -28.92
C ASN A 77 -23.66 -24.68 -29.12
N SER A 78 -22.64 -25.46 -29.49
CA SER A 78 -21.28 -24.93 -29.70
C SER A 78 -21.17 -23.91 -30.85
N GLN A 79 -21.99 -24.01 -31.89
CA GLN A 79 -22.02 -23.07 -33.02
C GLN A 79 -22.66 -21.74 -32.60
N ASP A 80 -23.73 -21.79 -31.80
CA ASP A 80 -24.38 -20.61 -31.24
C ASP A 80 -23.43 -19.82 -30.35
N VAL A 81 -22.67 -20.52 -29.50
CA VAL A 81 -21.68 -19.89 -28.62
C VAL A 81 -20.61 -19.19 -29.46
N ALA A 82 -20.13 -19.81 -30.53
CA ALA A 82 -19.16 -19.17 -31.44
C ALA A 82 -19.75 -17.91 -32.10
N ALA A 83 -21.01 -17.95 -32.55
CA ALA A 83 -21.68 -16.81 -33.16
C ALA A 83 -21.90 -15.65 -32.16
N VAL A 84 -22.25 -15.96 -30.91
CA VAL A 84 -22.38 -14.98 -29.81
C VAL A 84 -21.03 -14.31 -29.53
N LEU A 85 -19.97 -15.11 -29.37
CA LEU A 85 -18.63 -14.61 -29.07
C LEU A 85 -18.07 -13.73 -30.19
N ALA A 86 -18.33 -14.08 -31.46
CA ALA A 86 -17.89 -13.29 -32.61
C ALA A 86 -18.47 -11.86 -32.65
N ARG A 87 -19.61 -11.63 -31.96
CA ARG A 87 -20.31 -10.34 -31.97
C ARG A 87 -20.01 -9.46 -30.76
N GLY A 88 -19.93 -10.07 -29.58
CA GLY A 88 -19.86 -9.37 -28.30
C GLY A 88 -18.60 -9.61 -27.49
N GLY A 89 -17.72 -10.52 -27.94
CA GLY A 89 -16.58 -10.99 -27.16
C GLY A 89 -16.98 -11.87 -25.98
N ALA A 90 -15.98 -12.38 -25.25
CA ALA A 90 -16.18 -13.16 -24.04
C ALA A 90 -16.27 -12.23 -22.83
N THR A 91 -17.48 -11.99 -22.33
CA THR A 91 -17.65 -11.25 -21.06
C THR A 91 -17.54 -12.21 -19.87
N PRO A 92 -17.08 -11.74 -18.69
CA PRO A 92 -17.01 -12.58 -17.50
C PRO A 92 -18.34 -13.21 -17.11
N GLU A 93 -19.45 -12.47 -17.25
CA GLU A 93 -20.81 -12.96 -17.00
C GLU A 93 -21.21 -14.08 -17.96
N LEU A 94 -20.91 -13.93 -19.26
CA LEU A 94 -21.22 -14.96 -20.25
C LEU A 94 -20.44 -16.24 -19.98
N VAL A 95 -19.17 -16.12 -19.61
CA VAL A 95 -18.33 -17.27 -19.22
C VAL A 95 -18.93 -18.00 -18.01
N ALA A 96 -19.35 -17.26 -16.98
CA ALA A 96 -20.00 -17.83 -15.80
C ALA A 96 -21.37 -18.45 -16.10
N ASP A 97 -22.09 -17.92 -17.09
CA ASP A 97 -23.38 -18.46 -17.54
C ASP A 97 -23.22 -19.73 -18.38
N LEU A 98 -22.22 -19.77 -19.27
CA LEU A 98 -21.86 -20.95 -20.07
C LEU A 98 -21.32 -22.09 -19.19
N ALA A 99 -20.60 -21.77 -18.13
CA ALA A 99 -20.04 -22.78 -17.22
C ALA A 99 -21.09 -23.62 -16.48
N ARG A 100 -22.37 -23.24 -16.55
CA ARG A 100 -23.46 -23.98 -15.93
C ARG A 100 -23.90 -25.19 -16.73
N ASP A 101 -23.49 -25.28 -17.99
CA ASP A 101 -23.70 -26.43 -18.86
C ASP A 101 -22.37 -27.13 -19.15
N ASP A 102 -22.27 -28.40 -18.73
CA ASP A 102 -21.07 -29.23 -18.95
C ASP A 102 -20.70 -29.38 -20.43
N THR A 103 -21.67 -29.23 -21.35
CA THR A 103 -21.41 -29.28 -22.80
C THR A 103 -20.53 -28.12 -23.28
N HIS A 104 -20.52 -26.98 -22.57
CA HIS A 104 -19.69 -25.81 -22.89
C HIS A 104 -18.35 -25.80 -22.17
N ARG A 105 -18.05 -26.77 -21.30
CA ARG A 105 -16.82 -26.80 -20.48
C ARG A 105 -15.55 -26.54 -21.29
N ARG A 106 -15.41 -27.19 -22.46
CA ARG A 106 -14.24 -26.99 -23.34
C ARG A 106 -14.12 -25.56 -23.87
N VAL A 107 -15.25 -24.95 -24.23
CA VAL A 107 -15.28 -23.56 -24.74
C VAL A 107 -14.94 -22.61 -23.59
N VAL A 108 -15.56 -22.79 -22.43
CA VAL A 108 -15.28 -22.00 -21.22
C VAL A 108 -13.79 -22.04 -20.89
N THR A 109 -13.17 -23.22 -20.84
CA THR A 109 -11.72 -23.33 -20.58
C THR A 109 -10.89 -22.54 -21.59
N ALA A 110 -11.20 -22.63 -22.88
CA ALA A 110 -10.48 -21.87 -23.92
C ALA A 110 -10.69 -20.35 -23.81
N LEU A 111 -11.82 -19.90 -23.26
CA LEU A 111 -12.08 -18.48 -22.99
C LEU A 111 -11.29 -17.99 -21.78
N LEU A 112 -11.22 -18.79 -20.70
CA LEU A 112 -10.43 -18.45 -19.52
C LEU A 112 -8.96 -18.20 -19.86
N ASP A 113 -8.41 -18.95 -20.82
CA ASP A 113 -7.03 -18.76 -21.29
C ASP A 113 -6.75 -17.39 -21.93
N GLN A 114 -7.79 -16.65 -22.29
CA GLN A 114 -7.69 -15.32 -22.91
C GLN A 114 -8.00 -14.19 -21.93
N MET A 115 -8.46 -14.50 -20.71
CA MET A 115 -8.93 -13.52 -19.74
C MET A 115 -7.79 -12.92 -18.90
N SER A 116 -7.97 -11.66 -18.52
CA SER A 116 -7.10 -10.94 -17.56
C SER A 116 -7.47 -11.28 -16.11
N TYR A 117 -6.63 -10.89 -15.14
CA TYR A 117 -6.96 -11.08 -13.71
C TYR A 117 -8.29 -10.47 -13.29
N GLY A 118 -8.58 -9.24 -13.73
CA GLY A 118 -9.83 -8.56 -13.39
C GLY A 118 -11.05 -9.30 -13.95
N ASP A 119 -10.91 -9.87 -15.14
CA ASP A 119 -11.97 -10.65 -15.78
C ASP A 119 -12.20 -11.99 -15.05
N LEU A 120 -11.14 -12.66 -14.59
CA LEU A 120 -11.24 -13.93 -13.84
C LEU A 120 -12.01 -13.74 -12.53
N LEU A 121 -11.71 -12.68 -11.76
CA LEU A 121 -12.46 -12.37 -10.54
C LEU A 121 -13.92 -12.04 -10.86
N SER A 122 -14.15 -11.23 -11.89
CA SER A 122 -15.50 -10.86 -12.33
C SER A 122 -16.32 -12.09 -12.72
N ALA A 123 -15.72 -13.08 -13.38
CA ALA A 123 -16.36 -14.34 -13.73
C ALA A 123 -16.66 -15.19 -12.48
N GLY A 124 -15.72 -15.27 -11.54
CA GLY A 124 -15.93 -15.92 -10.25
C GLY A 124 -17.11 -15.31 -9.49
N LEU A 125 -17.14 -13.99 -9.33
CA LEU A 125 -18.24 -13.27 -8.67
C LEU A 125 -19.57 -13.42 -9.41
N ALA A 126 -19.56 -13.42 -10.75
CA ALA A 126 -20.75 -13.64 -11.56
C ALA A 126 -21.33 -15.05 -11.37
N SER A 127 -20.48 -16.06 -11.15
CA SER A 127 -20.92 -17.44 -10.88
C SER A 127 -21.66 -17.60 -9.55
N GLU A 128 -21.42 -16.68 -8.60
CA GLU A 128 -22.01 -16.69 -7.26
C GLU A 128 -23.32 -15.89 -7.16
N ARG A 129 -23.77 -15.25 -8.25
CA ARG A 129 -25.02 -14.46 -8.23
C ARG A 129 -26.24 -15.38 -7.97
N PRO A 130 -27.16 -15.00 -7.05
CA PRO A 130 -28.31 -15.82 -6.66
C PRO A 130 -29.17 -16.27 -7.85
N ARG A 131 -29.71 -17.49 -7.76
CA ARG A 131 -30.56 -18.09 -8.81
C ARG A 131 -32.01 -17.65 -8.61
N LEU A 132 -32.67 -17.17 -9.68
CA LEU A 132 -34.12 -17.16 -9.80
C LEU A 132 -34.54 -18.38 -10.62
N LYS A 133 -35.11 -19.40 -9.97
CA LYS A 133 -35.74 -20.55 -10.65
C LYS A 133 -37.21 -20.60 -10.28
N GLY A 134 -38.06 -20.01 -11.12
CA GLY A 134 -39.45 -19.71 -10.75
C GLY A 134 -39.53 -18.63 -9.67
N ASN A 135 -40.43 -18.79 -8.70
CA ASN A 135 -40.60 -17.85 -7.56
C ASN A 135 -39.68 -18.13 -6.37
N HIS A 136 -38.70 -19.03 -6.50
CA HIS A 136 -37.79 -19.39 -5.41
C HIS A 136 -36.36 -18.96 -5.70
N LEU A 137 -35.76 -18.28 -4.73
CA LEU A 137 -34.33 -18.04 -4.66
C LEU A 137 -33.62 -19.35 -4.31
N GLN A 138 -32.77 -19.84 -5.21
CA GLN A 138 -31.79 -20.86 -4.88
C GLN A 138 -30.44 -20.20 -4.67
N LEU A 139 -29.82 -20.47 -3.52
CA LEU A 139 -28.41 -20.14 -3.30
C LEU A 139 -27.57 -20.98 -4.28
N PRO A 140 -26.64 -20.37 -5.01
CA PRO A 140 -25.79 -21.11 -5.93
C PRO A 140 -24.82 -21.97 -5.14
N GLU A 141 -24.82 -23.28 -5.41
CA GLU A 141 -23.59 -24.05 -5.28
C GLU A 141 -22.68 -23.53 -6.39
N THR A 142 -21.61 -22.81 -6.04
CA THR A 142 -20.60 -22.39 -7.01
C THR A 142 -20.12 -23.65 -7.72
N ASP A 143 -20.18 -23.66 -9.05
CA ASP A 143 -19.74 -24.78 -9.86
C ASP A 143 -18.25 -25.03 -9.58
N ARG A 144 -17.95 -25.98 -8.69
CA ARG A 144 -16.61 -26.21 -8.13
C ARG A 144 -15.55 -26.34 -9.22
N TRP A 145 -15.93 -26.92 -10.36
CA TRP A 145 -15.06 -27.06 -11.52
C TRP A 145 -14.66 -25.71 -12.14
N LEU A 146 -15.57 -24.73 -12.20
CA LEU A 146 -15.30 -23.40 -12.74
C LEU A 146 -14.36 -22.66 -11.79
N LEU A 147 -14.62 -22.72 -10.49
CA LEU A 147 -13.76 -22.09 -9.49
C LEU A 147 -12.35 -22.69 -9.53
N ASP A 148 -12.22 -24.01 -9.61
CA ASP A 148 -10.94 -24.69 -9.78
C ASP A 148 -10.23 -24.25 -11.09
N ALA A 149 -10.97 -24.08 -12.19
CA ALA A 149 -10.42 -23.60 -13.46
C ALA A 149 -9.96 -22.14 -13.39
N LEU A 150 -10.73 -21.25 -12.76
CA LEU A 150 -10.37 -19.85 -12.52
C LEU A 150 -9.11 -19.74 -11.67
N ILE A 151 -9.02 -20.52 -10.59
CA ILE A 151 -7.84 -20.55 -9.72
C ILE A 151 -6.61 -21.06 -10.48
N ARG A 152 -6.74 -22.15 -11.24
CA ARG A 152 -5.64 -22.68 -12.06
C ARG A 152 -5.15 -21.67 -13.08
N ARG A 153 -6.07 -20.99 -13.77
CA ARG A 153 -5.72 -19.95 -14.75
C ARG A 153 -5.05 -18.75 -14.09
N GLY A 154 -5.59 -18.27 -12.97
CA GLY A 154 -4.99 -17.19 -12.19
C GLY A 154 -3.59 -17.54 -11.71
N LEU A 155 -3.38 -18.74 -11.18
CA LEU A 155 -2.06 -19.21 -10.77
C LEU A 155 -1.10 -19.34 -11.96
N ALA A 156 -1.57 -19.74 -13.14
CA ALA A 156 -0.75 -19.79 -14.36
C ALA A 156 -0.25 -18.39 -14.77
N LEU A 157 -1.10 -17.36 -14.65
CA LEU A 157 -0.70 -15.97 -14.86
C LEU A 157 0.36 -15.53 -13.84
N VAL A 158 0.15 -15.82 -12.55
CA VAL A 158 1.11 -15.49 -11.48
C VAL A 158 2.45 -16.19 -11.73
N THR A 159 2.43 -17.47 -12.09
CA THR A 159 3.64 -18.23 -12.42
C THR A 159 4.41 -17.59 -13.57
N ALA A 160 3.71 -17.12 -14.61
CA ALA A 160 4.33 -16.41 -15.72
C ALA A 160 4.94 -15.07 -15.28
N GLU A 161 4.26 -14.31 -14.42
CA GLU A 161 4.77 -13.07 -13.85
C GLU A 161 5.99 -13.29 -12.96
N LEU A 162 6.01 -14.33 -12.11
CA LEU A 162 7.18 -14.70 -11.32
C LEU A 162 8.39 -15.03 -12.20
N ALA A 163 8.17 -15.79 -13.28
CA ALA A 163 9.22 -16.12 -14.23
C ALA A 163 9.75 -14.86 -14.95
N ALA A 164 8.83 -13.96 -15.36
CA ALA A 164 9.17 -12.70 -16.00
C ALA A 164 9.91 -11.73 -15.06
N PHE A 165 9.50 -11.66 -13.80
CA PHE A 165 10.09 -10.81 -12.77
C PHE A 165 11.60 -11.03 -12.64
N GLY A 166 12.01 -12.28 -12.45
CA GLY A 166 13.42 -12.62 -12.30
C GLY A 166 14.23 -12.34 -13.58
N ALA A 167 13.64 -12.57 -14.76
CA ALA A 167 14.30 -12.29 -16.03
C ALA A 167 14.50 -10.78 -16.28
N ALA A 168 13.44 -9.99 -16.09
CA ALA A 168 13.45 -8.54 -16.32
C ALA A 168 14.40 -7.82 -15.35
N ASN A 169 14.32 -8.15 -14.06
CA ASN A 169 15.10 -7.45 -13.04
C ASN A 169 16.59 -7.84 -13.04
N ARG A 170 16.97 -9.04 -13.52
CA ARG A 170 18.38 -9.41 -13.71
C ARG A 170 19.03 -8.69 -14.90
N ALA A 171 18.25 -8.36 -15.93
CA ALA A 171 18.74 -7.71 -17.15
C ALA A 171 18.86 -6.17 -17.06
N ALA A 172 18.34 -5.55 -15.98
CA ALA A 172 18.22 -4.09 -15.85
C ALA A 172 19.38 -3.29 -15.18
N PRO A 173 20.60 -3.80 -14.89
CA PRO A 173 21.52 -3.09 -13.99
C PRO A 173 22.13 -1.80 -14.55
N ARG A 174 22.05 -1.52 -15.86
CA ARG A 174 22.84 -0.45 -16.51
C ARG A 174 22.17 0.91 -16.60
N GLN A 175 20.84 1.03 -16.42
CA GLN A 175 20.11 2.30 -16.62
C GLN A 175 19.56 2.93 -15.33
N ALA A 176 19.48 2.18 -14.23
CA ALA A 176 18.62 2.57 -13.11
C ALA A 176 19.25 3.53 -12.07
N GLY A 177 20.53 3.91 -12.24
CA GLY A 177 21.19 4.95 -11.44
C GLY A 177 20.89 4.88 -9.94
N ARG A 178 20.47 6.01 -9.34
CA ARG A 178 20.10 6.11 -7.92
C ARG A 178 18.67 5.65 -7.60
N TYR A 179 17.85 5.22 -8.54
CA TYR A 179 16.40 4.99 -8.33
C TYR A 179 15.91 3.57 -8.63
N TRP A 180 16.83 2.60 -8.74
CA TRP A 180 16.44 1.21 -8.97
C TRP A 180 15.59 0.63 -7.82
N GLU A 181 14.43 0.08 -8.20
CA GLU A 181 13.55 -0.77 -7.39
C GLU A 181 13.08 -1.98 -8.22
N PRO A 182 12.84 -3.14 -7.58
CA PRO A 182 12.26 -4.28 -8.26
C PRO A 182 10.81 -3.99 -8.65
N ASP A 183 10.51 -4.12 -9.94
CA ASP A 183 9.18 -3.90 -10.50
C ASP A 183 8.63 -5.18 -11.12
N GLY A 184 7.30 -5.27 -11.23
CA GLY A 184 6.58 -6.43 -11.78
C GLY A 184 6.51 -7.63 -10.84
N TRP A 185 6.60 -7.42 -9.52
CA TRP A 185 6.24 -8.48 -8.56
C TRP A 185 4.73 -8.73 -8.64
N PRO A 186 4.27 -9.99 -8.71
CA PRO A 186 2.85 -10.29 -8.90
C PRO A 186 1.96 -9.68 -7.81
N ALA A 187 0.77 -9.23 -8.21
CA ALA A 187 -0.30 -8.82 -7.32
C ALA A 187 -1.23 -10.01 -7.07
N TYR A 188 -1.35 -10.43 -5.82
CA TYR A 188 -2.05 -11.67 -5.45
C TYR A 188 -3.48 -11.42 -4.98
N GLU A 189 -3.85 -10.18 -4.68
CA GLU A 189 -5.07 -9.81 -3.96
C GLU A 189 -6.34 -10.30 -4.68
N THR A 190 -6.38 -10.14 -6.01
CA THR A 190 -7.51 -10.54 -6.84
C THR A 190 -7.70 -12.06 -6.85
N LEU A 191 -6.60 -12.82 -6.92
CA LEU A 191 -6.63 -14.28 -6.90
C LEU A 191 -6.86 -14.84 -5.50
N ALA A 192 -6.36 -14.14 -4.46
CA ALA A 192 -6.53 -14.50 -3.07
C ALA A 192 -8.01 -14.61 -2.69
N MET A 193 -8.85 -13.67 -3.17
CA MET A 193 -10.29 -13.74 -2.99
C MET A 193 -10.88 -15.06 -3.53
N LEU A 194 -10.45 -15.51 -4.71
CA LEU A 194 -10.95 -16.76 -5.30
C LEU A 194 -10.46 -17.99 -4.53
N VAL A 195 -9.18 -18.01 -4.15
CA VAL A 195 -8.56 -19.10 -3.40
C VAL A 195 -9.16 -19.25 -2.00
N GLU A 196 -9.55 -18.15 -1.37
CA GLU A 196 -10.18 -18.14 -0.04
C GLU A 196 -11.51 -18.90 0.02
N ARG A 197 -12.18 -19.08 -1.13
CA ARG A 197 -13.44 -19.83 -1.23
C ARG A 197 -13.26 -21.34 -1.14
N VAL A 198 -12.04 -21.86 -1.29
CA VAL A 198 -11.73 -23.30 -1.31
C VAL A 198 -10.54 -23.65 -0.42
N PRO A 199 -10.59 -23.38 0.90
CA PRO A 199 -9.50 -23.69 1.82
C PRO A 199 -9.08 -25.16 1.81
N GLN A 200 -10.03 -26.07 1.58
CA GLN A 200 -9.79 -27.50 1.43
C GLN A 200 -8.89 -27.88 0.25
N GLN A 201 -8.72 -27.00 -0.74
CA GLN A 201 -7.85 -27.24 -1.89
C GLN A 201 -6.42 -26.71 -1.68
N TRP A 202 -6.17 -25.88 -0.68
CA TRP A 202 -4.86 -25.25 -0.49
C TRP A 202 -3.70 -26.25 -0.42
N PRO A 203 -3.79 -27.40 0.27
CA PRO A 203 -2.74 -28.41 0.25
C PRO A 203 -2.41 -28.91 -1.17
N ASN A 204 -3.44 -29.18 -1.97
CA ASN A 204 -3.27 -29.63 -3.35
C ASN A 204 -2.65 -28.53 -4.23
N LEU A 205 -3.01 -27.26 -3.99
CA LEU A 205 -2.49 -26.13 -4.75
C LEU A 205 -0.99 -25.92 -4.50
N VAL A 206 -0.53 -26.05 -3.25
CA VAL A 206 0.91 -25.88 -2.93
C VAL A 206 1.76 -27.05 -3.39
N GLU A 207 1.18 -28.23 -3.59
CA GLU A 207 1.85 -29.42 -4.12
C GLU A 207 1.87 -29.47 -5.66
N ASP A 208 1.08 -28.61 -6.33
CA ASP A 208 1.01 -28.59 -7.79
C ASP A 208 2.39 -28.29 -8.42
N PRO A 209 2.93 -29.16 -9.29
CA PRO A 209 4.27 -28.98 -9.85
C PRO A 209 4.43 -27.73 -10.72
N ALA A 210 3.36 -27.26 -11.36
CA ALA A 210 3.40 -26.13 -12.29
C ALA A 210 3.12 -24.80 -11.58
N HIS A 211 2.27 -24.82 -10.56
CA HIS A 211 1.70 -23.62 -9.95
C HIS A 211 1.96 -23.51 -8.44
N GLY A 212 2.54 -24.53 -7.82
CA GLY A 212 2.73 -24.60 -6.37
C GLY A 212 3.55 -23.44 -5.82
N GLN A 213 4.55 -22.96 -6.54
CA GLN A 213 5.33 -21.80 -6.11
C GLN A 213 4.48 -20.53 -6.02
N ALA A 214 3.66 -20.25 -7.05
CA ALA A 214 2.72 -19.13 -7.05
C ALA A 214 1.70 -19.26 -5.91
N ALA A 215 1.17 -20.46 -5.69
CA ALA A 215 0.22 -20.72 -4.61
C ALA A 215 0.85 -20.46 -3.22
N ARG A 216 2.09 -20.89 -2.98
CA ARG A 216 2.78 -20.65 -1.71
C ARG A 216 3.01 -19.15 -1.45
N HIS A 217 3.38 -18.38 -2.48
CA HIS A 217 3.49 -16.93 -2.34
C HIS A 217 2.15 -16.28 -1.99
N LEU A 218 1.10 -16.64 -2.72
CA LEU A 218 -0.26 -16.14 -2.48
C LEU A 218 -0.71 -16.42 -1.03
N LEU A 219 -0.50 -17.64 -0.55
CA LEU A 219 -0.93 -18.00 0.81
C LEU A 219 -0.15 -17.20 1.87
N LEU A 220 1.17 -17.06 1.72
CA LEU A 220 1.99 -16.28 2.65
C LEU A 220 1.66 -14.77 2.62
N ASP A 221 1.38 -14.23 1.44
CA ASP A 221 1.24 -12.79 1.21
C ASP A 221 -0.21 -12.27 1.33
N CYS A 222 -1.22 -13.15 1.38
CA CYS A 222 -2.62 -12.72 1.40
C CYS A 222 -3.51 -13.41 2.42
N MET A 223 -3.20 -14.62 2.89
CA MET A 223 -4.08 -15.31 3.83
C MET A 223 -3.81 -14.90 5.27
N ASP A 224 -4.86 -14.89 6.07
CA ASP A 224 -4.78 -14.67 7.51
C ASP A 224 -4.11 -15.87 8.20
N THR A 225 -3.37 -15.60 9.27
CA THR A 225 -2.61 -16.61 10.00
C THR A 225 -3.46 -17.70 10.59
N ASP A 226 -4.64 -17.37 11.10
CA ASP A 226 -5.54 -18.34 11.71
C ASP A 226 -6.09 -19.35 10.71
N LYS A 227 -6.02 -19.05 9.41
CA LYS A 227 -6.48 -19.94 8.33
C LYS A 227 -5.40 -20.92 7.88
N LEU A 228 -4.12 -20.64 8.11
CA LEU A 228 -3.01 -21.50 7.70
C LEU A 228 -2.59 -22.43 8.84
N GLY A 229 -2.93 -23.72 8.75
CA GLY A 229 -2.40 -24.74 9.66
C GLY A 229 -0.89 -24.93 9.52
N ASP A 230 -0.24 -25.48 10.56
CA ASP A 230 1.22 -25.67 10.58
C ASP A 230 1.74 -26.48 9.38
N ASP A 231 1.02 -27.53 8.97
CA ASP A 231 1.41 -28.36 7.83
C ASP A 231 1.41 -27.58 6.51
N LEU A 232 0.44 -26.68 6.34
CA LEU A 232 0.37 -25.81 5.18
C LEU A 232 1.45 -24.72 5.22
N LEU A 233 1.74 -24.15 6.39
CA LEU A 233 2.87 -23.24 6.58
C LEU A 233 4.19 -23.92 6.24
N ARG A 234 4.40 -25.17 6.69
CA ARG A 234 5.56 -25.99 6.33
C ARG A 234 5.67 -26.19 4.81
N ALA A 235 4.56 -26.49 4.14
CA ALA A 235 4.53 -26.62 2.68
C ALA A 235 4.83 -25.29 1.94
N CYS A 236 4.63 -24.14 2.60
CA CYS A 236 4.95 -22.82 2.05
C CYS A 236 6.39 -22.34 2.30
N LEU A 237 7.16 -23.01 3.16
CA LEU A 237 8.55 -22.63 3.48
C LEU A 237 9.47 -22.42 2.27
N PRO A 238 9.39 -23.21 1.17
CA PRO A 238 10.22 -22.96 -0.01
C PRO A 238 10.04 -21.56 -0.63
N ALA A 239 8.85 -20.95 -0.46
CA ALA A 239 8.57 -19.62 -0.96
C ALA A 239 8.90 -18.51 0.04
N LEU A 240 8.98 -18.82 1.35
CA LEU A 240 9.21 -17.86 2.43
C LEU A 240 10.39 -16.95 2.14
N CYS A 241 11.52 -17.54 1.77
CA CYS A 241 12.79 -16.86 1.55
C CYS A 241 12.92 -16.13 0.22
N LEU A 242 11.88 -16.09 -0.62
CA LEU A 242 11.87 -15.37 -1.92
C LEU A 242 13.09 -15.73 -2.79
N PRO A 243 13.26 -16.99 -3.21
CA PRO A 243 14.40 -17.40 -4.04
C PRO A 243 14.51 -16.59 -5.35
N GLU A 244 13.38 -16.10 -5.88
CA GLU A 244 13.32 -15.24 -7.08
C GLU A 244 14.07 -13.91 -6.90
N TRP A 245 14.28 -13.49 -5.65
CA TRP A 245 14.94 -12.24 -5.29
C TRP A 245 16.44 -12.41 -4.98
N GLU A 246 16.94 -13.64 -4.94
CA GLU A 246 18.28 -13.93 -4.45
C GLU A 246 19.38 -13.28 -5.29
N GLU A 247 19.24 -13.34 -6.62
CA GLU A 247 20.25 -12.92 -7.57
C GLU A 247 19.97 -11.58 -8.24
N LEU A 248 19.07 -10.78 -7.67
CA LEU A 248 18.76 -9.46 -8.19
C LEU A 248 19.98 -8.52 -8.10
N PRO A 249 20.13 -7.57 -9.04
CA PRO A 249 21.24 -6.62 -9.04
C PRO A 249 21.17 -5.68 -7.83
N LEU A 250 22.22 -4.85 -7.67
CA LEU A 250 22.33 -3.87 -6.59
C LEU A 250 22.04 -4.49 -5.20
N PRO A 251 22.89 -5.43 -4.73
CA PRO A 251 22.60 -6.27 -3.57
C PRO A 251 22.28 -5.49 -2.30
N GLN A 252 22.80 -4.27 -2.12
CA GLN A 252 22.44 -3.41 -0.99
C GLN A 252 20.95 -3.06 -0.94
N ARG A 253 20.30 -2.91 -2.11
CA ARG A 253 18.88 -2.55 -2.21
C ARG A 253 17.99 -3.78 -2.34
N SER A 254 18.35 -4.71 -3.24
CA SER A 254 17.55 -5.91 -3.48
C SER A 254 17.47 -6.78 -2.23
N GLN A 255 18.58 -7.01 -1.53
CA GLN A 255 18.58 -7.80 -0.29
C GLN A 255 17.87 -7.05 0.85
N ARG A 256 17.92 -5.71 0.90
CA ARG A 256 17.13 -4.91 1.86
C ARG A 256 15.63 -5.10 1.65
N ARG A 257 15.15 -5.04 0.40
CA ARG A 257 13.73 -5.25 0.08
C ARG A 257 13.29 -6.70 0.27
N ARG A 258 14.15 -7.67 -0.07
CA ARG A 258 13.94 -9.10 0.21
C ARG A 258 13.77 -9.34 1.71
N LEU A 259 14.64 -8.75 2.54
CA LEU A 259 14.51 -8.83 4.00
C LEU A 259 13.18 -8.27 4.50
N ALA A 260 12.77 -7.09 4.02
CA ALA A 260 11.50 -6.47 4.41
C ALA A 260 10.30 -7.38 4.11
N ARG A 261 10.27 -8.00 2.92
CA ARG A 261 9.18 -8.93 2.54
C ARG A 261 9.19 -10.21 3.37
N ILE A 262 10.36 -10.75 3.71
CA ILE A 262 10.48 -11.89 4.63
C ILE A 262 9.96 -11.50 6.02
N ALA A 263 10.37 -10.33 6.52
CA ALA A 263 9.91 -9.80 7.80
C ALA A 263 8.39 -9.59 7.82
N ASP A 264 7.79 -9.05 6.75
CA ASP A 264 6.33 -8.90 6.62
C ASP A 264 5.61 -10.26 6.71
N ARG A 265 6.12 -11.28 6.02
CA ARG A 265 5.55 -12.64 6.08
C ARG A 265 5.64 -13.25 7.47
N VAL A 266 6.76 -13.06 8.17
CA VAL A 266 6.97 -13.58 9.52
C VAL A 266 6.14 -12.79 10.54
N ALA A 267 6.04 -11.48 10.40
CA ALA A 267 5.20 -10.63 11.22
C ALA A 267 3.73 -11.01 11.07
N ARG A 268 3.29 -11.27 9.82
CA ARG A 268 1.97 -11.77 9.52
C ARG A 268 1.76 -13.14 10.15
N HIS A 269 2.67 -14.08 9.92
CA HIS A 269 2.58 -15.47 10.38
C HIS A 269 3.69 -15.81 11.42
N PRO A 270 3.56 -15.40 12.70
CA PRO A 270 4.61 -15.54 13.71
C PRO A 270 5.14 -16.97 13.90
N ARG A 271 4.28 -17.98 13.72
CA ARG A 271 4.65 -19.41 13.77
C ARG A 271 5.77 -19.79 12.80
N LEU A 272 5.98 -19.01 11.73
CA LEU A 272 7.09 -19.22 10.79
C LEU A 272 8.47 -19.04 11.44
N GLN A 273 8.59 -18.26 12.51
CA GLN A 273 9.87 -18.12 13.23
C GLN A 273 10.36 -19.47 13.75
N GLU A 274 9.46 -20.27 14.33
CA GLU A 274 9.77 -21.59 14.87
C GLU A 274 9.87 -22.65 13.76
N LEU A 275 8.89 -22.67 12.84
CA LEU A 275 8.81 -23.68 11.79
C LEU A 275 9.96 -23.59 10.77
N ALA A 276 10.47 -22.39 10.50
CA ALA A 276 11.52 -22.14 9.52
C ALA A 276 12.91 -21.95 10.14
N ALA A 277 13.05 -22.07 11.47
CA ALA A 277 14.16 -21.49 12.24
C ALA A 277 15.55 -21.67 11.59
N PRO A 278 16.02 -22.88 11.22
CA PRO A 278 17.36 -23.04 10.65
C PRO A 278 17.50 -22.37 9.26
N GLY A 279 16.54 -22.61 8.37
CA GLY A 279 16.59 -22.10 6.99
C GLY A 279 16.38 -20.58 6.90
N LEU A 280 15.55 -20.02 7.78
CA LEU A 280 15.33 -18.58 7.89
C LEU A 280 16.61 -17.88 8.37
N GLN A 281 17.27 -18.42 9.40
CA GLN A 281 18.51 -17.86 9.95
C GLN A 281 19.64 -17.81 8.92
N ASP A 282 19.89 -18.91 8.21
CA ASP A 282 20.91 -18.99 7.17
C ASP A 282 20.63 -18.02 6.01
N THR A 283 19.36 -17.91 5.62
CA THR A 283 18.92 -16.96 4.59
C THR A 283 19.16 -15.52 5.03
N VAL A 284 18.72 -15.14 6.23
CA VAL A 284 18.89 -13.79 6.78
C VAL A 284 20.37 -13.44 6.92
N ALA A 285 21.21 -14.36 7.38
CA ALA A 285 22.65 -14.16 7.45
C ALA A 285 23.26 -13.90 6.05
N THR A 286 22.81 -14.64 5.04
CA THR A 286 23.23 -14.47 3.65
C THR A 286 22.79 -13.12 3.08
N ILE A 287 21.53 -12.72 3.33
CA ILE A 287 20.96 -11.43 2.94
C ILE A 287 21.77 -10.27 3.54
N VAL A 288 22.02 -10.31 4.86
CA VAL A 288 22.79 -9.26 5.56
C VAL A 288 24.22 -9.16 5.00
N LYS A 289 24.88 -10.30 4.78
CA LYS A 289 26.24 -10.35 4.24
C LYS A 289 26.32 -9.86 2.80
N ARG A 290 25.47 -10.39 1.91
CA ARG A 290 25.43 -10.03 0.48
C ARG A 290 25.03 -8.57 0.27
N GLY A 291 24.03 -8.11 1.02
CA GLY A 291 23.58 -6.72 1.00
C GLY A 291 24.48 -5.75 1.74
N ARG A 292 25.46 -6.22 2.53
CA ARG A 292 26.29 -5.40 3.43
C ARG A 292 25.41 -4.45 4.29
N LEU A 293 24.28 -4.95 4.79
CA LEU A 293 23.20 -4.10 5.31
C LEU A 293 23.63 -3.28 6.54
N LEU A 294 24.41 -3.88 7.46
CA LEU A 294 24.93 -3.20 8.65
C LEU A 294 25.97 -2.13 8.29
N HIS A 295 26.84 -2.41 7.32
CA HIS A 295 27.81 -1.43 6.81
C HIS A 295 27.15 -0.28 6.05
N ALA A 296 26.08 -0.57 5.30
CA ALA A 296 25.28 0.45 4.63
C ALA A 296 24.53 1.33 5.63
N ALA A 297 24.03 0.75 6.73
CA ALA A 297 23.42 1.46 7.84
C ALA A 297 24.43 2.36 8.58
N GLN A 298 25.64 1.88 8.84
CA GLN A 298 26.74 2.67 9.44
C GLN A 298 27.11 3.91 8.62
N ARG A 299 27.01 3.82 7.29
CA ARG A 299 27.31 4.94 6.38
C ARG A 299 26.11 5.83 6.10
N ALA A 300 24.98 5.59 6.76
CA ALA A 300 23.72 6.28 6.50
C ALA A 300 23.58 7.60 7.27
N ASP A 301 24.67 8.36 7.48
CA ASP A 301 24.66 9.74 8.00
C ASP A 301 23.65 10.67 7.30
N ARG A 302 23.14 10.26 6.12
CA ARG A 302 22.19 11.01 5.29
C ARG A 302 20.77 10.45 5.25
N ASN A 303 20.43 9.35 5.94
CA ASN A 303 19.07 8.81 5.93
C ASN A 303 18.72 8.06 7.23
N PRO A 304 18.23 8.78 8.27
CA PRO A 304 17.92 8.21 9.58
C PRO A 304 16.81 7.15 9.53
N TYR A 305 16.00 7.09 8.47
CA TYR A 305 14.90 6.11 8.34
C TYR A 305 15.37 4.69 8.00
N LYS A 306 16.60 4.51 7.51
CA LYS A 306 17.09 3.19 7.09
C LYS A 306 17.45 2.27 8.26
N VAL A 307 17.96 2.84 9.35
CA VAL A 307 18.40 2.07 10.53
C VAL A 307 17.18 1.52 11.29
N PRO A 308 16.14 2.31 11.64
CA PRO A 308 14.94 1.82 12.31
C PRO A 308 14.22 0.72 11.53
N ALA A 309 14.10 0.88 10.22
CA ALA A 309 13.44 -0.13 9.38
C ALA A 309 14.25 -1.43 9.34
N LEU A 310 15.60 -1.35 9.27
CA LEU A 310 16.45 -2.55 9.33
C LEU A 310 16.40 -3.22 10.71
N ALA A 311 16.32 -2.42 11.79
CA ALA A 311 16.15 -2.89 13.16
C ALA A 311 14.86 -3.68 13.34
N SER A 312 13.74 -3.12 12.87
CA SER A 312 12.44 -3.79 12.94
C SER A 312 12.43 -5.12 12.18
N ASP A 313 12.98 -5.15 10.96
CA ASP A 313 13.00 -6.37 10.16
C ASP A 313 13.91 -7.46 10.76
N LEU A 314 15.10 -7.10 11.27
CA LEU A 314 16.02 -8.06 11.88
C LEU A 314 15.56 -8.50 13.26
N ALA A 315 14.86 -7.65 14.01
CA ALA A 315 14.26 -8.05 15.29
C ALA A 315 13.25 -9.19 15.13
N ILE A 316 12.56 -9.27 14.00
CA ILE A 316 11.58 -10.33 13.72
C ILE A 316 12.23 -11.56 13.08
N THR A 317 13.34 -11.41 12.36
CA THR A 317 13.86 -12.47 11.48
C THR A 317 15.21 -13.06 11.89
N SER A 318 15.96 -12.38 12.77
CA SER A 318 17.32 -12.79 13.14
C SER A 318 17.38 -13.41 14.54
N SER A 319 18.24 -14.44 14.69
CA SER A 319 18.66 -14.99 15.98
C SER A 319 20.11 -14.68 16.32
N ASP A 320 20.79 -13.87 15.51
CA ASP A 320 22.20 -13.53 15.69
C ASP A 320 22.36 -12.39 16.69
N ALA A 321 22.58 -12.75 17.96
CA ALA A 321 22.75 -11.81 19.06
C ALA A 321 23.84 -10.75 18.79
N GLY A 322 24.93 -11.11 18.10
CA GLY A 322 26.01 -10.18 17.79
C GLY A 322 25.61 -9.11 16.77
N LYS A 323 24.88 -9.51 15.71
CA LYS A 323 24.33 -8.55 14.74
C LYS A 323 23.23 -7.68 15.33
N LEU A 324 22.39 -8.23 16.21
CA LEU A 324 21.35 -7.49 16.91
C LEU A 324 21.97 -6.44 17.86
N ALA A 325 23.02 -6.80 18.60
CA ALA A 325 23.76 -5.86 19.44
C ALA A 325 24.42 -4.73 18.60
N GLN A 326 25.07 -5.08 17.48
CA GLN A 326 25.62 -4.07 16.57
C GLN A 326 24.54 -3.12 16.03
N LEU A 327 23.33 -3.62 15.78
CA LEU A 327 22.23 -2.83 15.29
C LEU A 327 21.61 -1.95 16.38
N LEU A 328 21.57 -2.43 17.62
CA LEU A 328 21.22 -1.64 18.80
C LEU A 328 22.15 -0.41 18.91
N ASP A 329 23.47 -0.60 18.79
CA ASP A 329 24.44 0.51 18.82
C ASP A 329 24.14 1.54 17.72
N LEU A 330 23.75 1.10 16.52
CA LEU A 330 23.38 1.99 15.42
C LEU A 330 22.08 2.75 15.68
N VAL A 331 21.08 2.09 16.28
CA VAL A 331 19.81 2.73 16.66
C VAL A 331 20.05 3.78 17.74
N VAL A 332 20.89 3.49 18.72
CA VAL A 332 21.23 4.43 19.80
C VAL A 332 22.01 5.63 19.26
N ALA A 333 22.93 5.40 18.32
CA ALA A 333 23.71 6.44 17.67
C ALA A 333 22.91 7.33 16.69
N LEU A 334 21.61 7.06 16.48
CA LEU A 334 20.76 7.96 15.69
C LEU A 334 20.71 9.36 16.32
N PRO A 335 20.53 10.42 15.50
CA PRO A 335 20.38 11.78 16.00
C PRO A 335 19.30 11.85 17.08
N ARG A 336 19.60 12.55 18.19
CA ARG A 336 18.62 12.75 19.26
C ARG A 336 17.41 13.50 18.70
N PRO A 337 16.17 13.06 19.00
CA PRO A 337 15.00 13.84 18.65
C PRO A 337 14.97 15.12 19.47
N THR A 338 14.35 16.15 18.92
CA THR A 338 13.95 17.33 19.69
C THR A 338 12.72 16.98 20.49
N ALA A 339 12.60 17.51 21.70
CA ALA A 339 11.41 17.34 22.52
C ALA A 339 10.92 18.70 23.02
N ILE A 340 9.62 18.97 22.87
CA ILE A 340 8.98 20.23 23.30
C ILE A 340 7.63 19.88 23.92
N HIS A 341 7.27 20.53 25.03
CA HIS A 341 5.92 20.44 25.56
C HIS A 341 5.00 21.46 24.88
N ARG A 342 3.80 21.01 24.50
CA ARG A 342 2.74 21.86 23.96
C ARG A 342 1.39 21.47 24.56
N PRO A 343 0.49 22.40 24.88
CA PRO A 343 -0.90 22.04 25.16
C PRO A 343 -1.56 21.42 23.91
N SER A 344 -2.31 20.33 24.10
CA SER A 344 -3.11 19.71 23.03
C SER A 344 -4.06 20.75 22.41
N SER A 345 -4.09 20.83 21.08
CA SER A 345 -4.91 21.79 20.33
C SER A 345 -6.42 21.54 20.40
N PHE A 346 -6.86 20.47 21.07
CA PHE A 346 -8.27 20.05 21.08
C PHE A 346 -8.93 20.06 22.47
N ASP A 347 -8.18 19.92 23.57
CA ASP A 347 -8.80 19.68 24.89
C ASP A 347 -8.02 20.15 26.12
N GLY A 348 -6.82 20.75 25.96
CA GLY A 348 -6.00 21.18 27.10
C GLY A 348 -5.44 20.04 27.95
N SER A 349 -5.47 18.80 27.44
CA SER A 349 -4.78 17.67 28.07
C SER A 349 -3.25 17.82 27.97
N ALA A 350 -2.54 17.16 28.89
CA ALA A 350 -1.09 17.11 28.85
C ALA A 350 -0.63 16.37 27.57
N PRO A 351 0.36 16.90 26.83
CA PRO A 351 0.79 16.28 25.59
C PRO A 351 1.33 14.87 25.85
N THR A 352 1.00 13.94 24.95
CA THR A 352 1.57 12.60 24.98
C THR A 352 3.05 12.64 24.57
N PRO A 353 3.88 11.66 25.00
CA PRO A 353 5.27 11.59 24.55
C PRO A 353 5.44 11.51 23.03
N LYS A 354 4.43 11.02 22.29
CA LYS A 354 4.45 10.99 20.81
C LYS A 354 4.32 12.39 20.21
N GLU A 355 3.50 13.24 20.81
CA GLU A 355 3.27 14.62 20.37
C GLU A 355 4.46 15.54 20.71
N MET A 356 5.21 15.20 21.75
CA MET A 356 6.36 15.99 22.20
C MET A 356 7.61 15.75 21.36
N LEU A 357 7.78 14.57 20.76
CA LEU A 357 9.01 14.16 20.07
C LEU A 357 9.01 14.49 18.59
N SER A 358 10.16 14.98 18.10
CA SER A 358 10.36 15.27 16.67
C SER A 358 10.27 14.04 15.77
N SER A 359 10.53 12.87 16.35
CA SER A 359 10.49 11.55 15.72
C SER A 359 10.49 10.49 16.82
N ASP A 360 9.63 9.48 16.70
CA ASP A 360 9.62 8.31 17.57
C ASP A 360 10.30 7.07 16.94
N THR A 361 10.92 7.24 15.77
CA THR A 361 11.53 6.11 15.02
C THR A 361 12.62 5.36 15.80
N ARG A 362 13.41 6.05 16.64
CA ARG A 362 14.43 5.42 17.48
C ARG A 362 13.81 4.53 18.56
N VAL A 363 12.81 5.03 19.29
CA VAL A 363 12.13 4.26 20.34
C VAL A 363 11.28 3.13 19.80
N GLN A 364 10.64 3.30 18.63
CA GLN A 364 9.97 2.21 17.93
C GLN A 364 10.95 1.09 17.55
N ALA A 365 12.13 1.44 17.02
CA ALA A 365 13.17 0.46 16.69
C ALA A 365 13.70 -0.28 17.93
N LEU A 366 13.88 0.43 19.05
CA LEU A 366 14.27 -0.19 20.32
C LEU A 366 13.20 -1.12 20.87
N ALA A 367 11.92 -0.72 20.80
CA ALA A 367 10.81 -1.56 21.21
C ALA A 367 10.74 -2.83 20.35
N ALA A 368 10.94 -2.73 19.03
CA ALA A 368 11.00 -3.88 18.14
C ALA A 368 12.17 -4.81 18.51
N LEU A 369 13.38 -4.27 18.70
CA LEU A 369 14.55 -5.04 19.13
C LEU A 369 14.34 -5.73 20.48
N ALA A 370 13.61 -5.09 21.40
CA ALA A 370 13.27 -5.61 22.72
C ALA A 370 12.28 -6.79 22.69
N CYS A 371 11.55 -6.97 21.58
CA CYS A 371 10.73 -8.16 21.35
C CYS A 371 11.57 -9.39 20.97
N ASN A 372 12.83 -9.22 20.56
CA ASN A 372 13.67 -10.34 20.12
C ASN A 372 14.31 -11.06 21.33
N PRO A 373 14.05 -12.36 21.54
CA PRO A 373 14.55 -13.08 22.72
C PRO A 373 16.07 -13.36 22.69
N HIS A 374 16.72 -13.19 21.54
CA HIS A 374 18.17 -13.42 21.39
C HIS A 374 19.01 -12.17 21.70
N LEU A 375 18.39 -11.00 21.85
CA LEU A 375 19.08 -9.78 22.25
C LEU A 375 19.12 -9.69 23.78
N ASN A 376 20.31 -9.45 24.34
CA ASN A 376 20.47 -9.33 25.79
C ASN A 376 19.72 -8.08 26.31
N GLN A 377 18.79 -8.29 27.23
CA GLN A 377 17.99 -7.25 27.88
C GLN A 377 18.87 -6.21 28.61
N ASP A 378 20.04 -6.60 29.13
CA ASP A 378 20.97 -5.68 29.79
C ASP A 378 21.52 -4.63 28.83
N LEU A 379 21.75 -4.98 27.55
CA LEU A 379 22.23 -4.05 26.54
C LEU A 379 21.18 -2.98 26.23
N ILE A 380 19.91 -3.39 26.12
CA ILE A 380 18.79 -2.48 25.86
C ILE A 380 18.53 -1.60 27.08
N THR A 381 18.58 -2.16 28.29
CA THR A 381 18.44 -1.40 29.53
C THR A 381 19.58 -0.38 29.66
N GLY A 382 20.80 -0.76 29.31
CA GLY A 382 21.95 0.16 29.25
C GLY A 382 21.77 1.30 28.24
N ALA A 383 21.05 1.06 27.14
CA ALA A 383 20.74 2.06 26.12
C ALA A 383 19.83 3.19 26.62
N LEU A 384 19.03 2.97 27.68
CA LEU A 384 18.18 4.01 28.27
C LEU A 384 18.98 5.25 28.69
N ASN A 385 20.24 5.07 29.12
CA ASN A 385 21.14 6.17 29.49
C ASN A 385 21.50 7.11 28.34
N GLN A 386 21.29 6.68 27.10
CA GLN A 386 21.64 7.44 25.90
C GLN A 386 20.42 8.12 25.26
N LEU A 387 19.22 7.80 25.72
CA LEU A 387 17.95 8.32 25.22
C LEU A 387 17.61 9.68 25.82
N HIS A 388 16.77 10.40 25.09
CA HIS A 388 16.12 11.59 25.60
C HIS A 388 15.11 11.19 26.70
N PRO A 389 14.92 11.96 27.79
CA PRO A 389 13.99 11.57 28.85
C PRO A 389 12.54 11.37 28.37
N VAL A 390 12.07 12.17 27.42
CA VAL A 390 10.78 11.96 26.73
C VAL A 390 10.70 10.64 25.95
N GLU A 391 11.80 10.16 25.38
CA GLU A 391 11.85 8.84 24.76
C GLU A 391 11.74 7.72 25.80
N VAL A 392 12.32 7.91 26.99
CA VAL A 392 12.13 6.96 28.10
C VAL A 392 10.66 6.99 28.56
N GLN A 393 10.05 8.17 28.67
CA GLN A 393 8.62 8.30 28.98
C GLN A 393 7.78 7.58 27.92
N TRP A 394 8.10 7.76 26.63
CA TRP A 394 7.47 7.03 25.54
C TRP A 394 7.55 5.52 25.74
N LEU A 395 8.75 4.99 26.03
CA LEU A 395 8.95 3.55 26.28
C LEU A 395 8.16 3.03 27.49
N SER A 396 7.92 3.88 28.48
CA SER A 396 7.15 3.53 29.67
C SER A 396 5.62 3.63 29.47
N ALA A 397 5.15 4.41 28.49
CA ALA A 397 3.75 4.78 28.36
C ALA A 397 2.93 3.87 27.42
N TYR A 398 3.54 3.30 26.37
CA TYR A 398 2.80 2.60 25.33
C TYR A 398 2.74 1.08 25.48
N ASP A 399 1.59 0.50 25.15
CA ASP A 399 1.35 -0.94 25.23
C ASP A 399 2.11 -1.76 24.18
N GLU A 400 2.50 -1.12 23.07
CA GLU A 400 3.30 -1.74 22.01
C GLU A 400 4.74 -2.09 22.46
N VAL A 401 5.18 -1.56 23.60
CA VAL A 401 6.49 -1.85 24.20
C VAL A 401 6.40 -3.09 25.08
N PRO A 402 7.34 -4.05 24.98
CA PRO A 402 7.39 -5.21 25.86
C PRO A 402 7.34 -4.82 27.34
N ALA A 403 6.54 -5.55 28.13
CA ALA A 403 6.27 -5.22 29.53
C ALA A 403 7.55 -5.05 30.37
N TRP A 404 8.57 -5.88 30.11
CA TRP A 404 9.86 -5.80 30.81
C TRP A 404 10.60 -4.48 30.53
N LEU A 405 10.60 -4.01 29.27
CA LEU A 405 11.25 -2.76 28.88
C LEU A 405 10.44 -1.57 29.39
N ARG A 406 9.11 -1.67 29.37
CA ARG A 406 8.22 -0.65 29.94
C ARG A 406 8.50 -0.44 31.44
N GLN A 407 8.66 -1.53 32.19
CA GLN A 407 9.01 -1.48 33.61
C GLN A 407 10.42 -0.89 33.83
N ALA A 408 11.40 -1.31 33.04
CA ALA A 408 12.76 -0.78 33.13
C ALA A 408 12.82 0.72 32.81
N ALA A 409 12.11 1.17 31.76
CA ALA A 409 11.98 2.57 31.40
C ALA A 409 11.27 3.39 32.49
N GLY A 410 10.18 2.87 33.07
CA GLY A 410 9.49 3.52 34.18
C GLY A 410 10.37 3.66 35.43
N ALA A 411 11.12 2.61 35.78
CA ALA A 411 12.08 2.68 36.88
C ALA A 411 13.20 3.71 36.61
N TYR A 412 13.68 3.78 35.37
CA TYR A 412 14.68 4.75 34.95
C TYR A 412 14.16 6.19 35.03
N ALA A 413 12.96 6.45 34.50
CA ALA A 413 12.33 7.77 34.53
C ALA A 413 12.07 8.27 35.95
N ASN A 414 11.66 7.37 36.86
CA ASN A 414 11.47 7.72 38.27
C ASN A 414 12.80 8.07 38.99
N ALA A 415 13.90 7.45 38.58
CA ALA A 415 15.23 7.73 39.14
C ALA A 415 15.88 9.00 38.54
N HIS A 416 15.45 9.41 37.35
CA HIS A 416 15.95 10.58 36.62
C HIS A 416 14.78 11.48 36.20
N PRO A 417 14.08 12.13 37.15
CA PRO A 417 13.02 13.06 36.83
C PRO A 417 13.61 14.24 36.06
N ASP A 418 13.24 14.38 34.80
CA ASP A 418 13.67 15.48 33.94
C ASP A 418 12.56 16.53 33.86
N ASN A 419 12.87 17.79 34.19
CA ASN A 419 11.91 18.89 34.34
C ASN A 419 12.14 20.03 33.33
N ASP A 420 13.20 20.00 32.52
CA ASP A 420 13.67 21.16 31.74
C ASP A 420 13.37 21.02 30.24
N LEU A 421 12.13 20.67 29.91
CA LEU A 421 11.67 20.68 28.52
C LEU A 421 11.08 22.06 28.18
N PRO A 422 11.45 22.67 27.03
CA PRO A 422 10.85 23.92 26.59
C PRO A 422 9.33 23.72 26.41
N TYR A 423 8.54 24.57 27.07
CA TYR A 423 7.09 24.57 26.96
C TYR A 423 6.66 25.71 26.04
N VAL A 424 6.07 25.38 24.89
CA VAL A 424 5.49 26.37 23.97
C VAL A 424 4.12 26.76 24.50
N VAL A 425 4.08 27.92 25.14
CA VAL A 425 2.88 28.52 25.76
C VAL A 425 2.04 29.29 24.73
N ALA A 426 0.76 29.51 25.04
CA ALA A 426 -0.08 30.44 24.30
C ALA A 426 0.26 31.91 24.64
N ASP A 427 -0.19 32.85 23.80
CA ASP A 427 0.03 34.29 24.03
C ASP A 427 -0.54 34.80 25.36
N ASP A 428 -1.68 34.24 25.80
CA ASP A 428 -2.30 34.58 27.09
C ASP A 428 -1.45 34.15 28.29
N GLU A 429 -0.64 33.11 28.13
CA GLU A 429 0.31 32.65 29.13
C GLU A 429 1.62 33.45 29.04
N LEU A 430 2.07 33.84 27.83
CA LEU A 430 3.21 34.76 27.66
C LEU A 430 2.98 36.10 28.35
N ASP A 431 1.73 36.57 28.43
CA ASP A 431 1.36 37.78 29.16
C ASP A 431 1.65 37.74 30.65
N ALA A 432 1.60 36.55 31.22
CA ALA A 432 1.85 36.35 32.63
C ALA A 432 3.36 36.25 32.94
N VAL A 433 4.22 36.19 31.91
CA VAL A 433 5.67 36.09 32.05
C VAL A 433 6.32 37.47 32.00
N THR A 434 7.38 37.67 32.79
CA THR A 434 8.10 38.94 32.89
C THR A 434 8.89 39.29 31.64
N ASP A 435 9.40 38.28 30.93
CA ASP A 435 10.16 38.43 29.68
C ASP A 435 9.69 37.37 28.66
N PRO A 436 8.64 37.66 27.87
CA PRO A 436 8.13 36.73 26.87
C PRO A 436 9.11 36.54 25.70
N GLU A 437 9.99 37.50 25.42
CA GLU A 437 11.03 37.38 24.39
C GLU A 437 12.05 36.31 24.75
N ALA A 438 12.53 36.28 26.01
CA ALA A 438 13.44 35.24 26.48
C ALA A 438 12.83 33.82 26.43
N VAL A 439 11.53 33.69 26.71
CA VAL A 439 10.82 32.41 26.59
C VAL A 439 10.80 31.93 25.15
N MET A 440 10.44 32.81 24.21
CA MET A 440 10.43 32.48 22.79
C MET A 440 11.82 32.22 22.22
N GLN A 441 12.85 32.92 22.71
CA GLN A 441 14.25 32.63 22.37
C GLN A 441 14.64 31.21 22.81
N GLY A 442 14.22 30.79 24.01
CA GLY A 442 14.41 29.42 24.48
C GLY A 442 13.76 28.36 23.56
N TRP A 443 12.64 28.68 22.92
CA TRP A 443 12.04 27.79 21.91
C TRP A 443 12.91 27.68 20.66
N LEU A 444 13.43 28.80 20.16
CA LEU A 444 14.31 28.85 19.00
C LEU A 444 15.63 28.12 19.26
N ASP A 445 16.23 28.33 20.44
CA ASP A 445 17.47 27.67 20.85
C ASP A 445 17.30 26.14 20.90
N ALA A 446 16.14 25.67 21.37
CA ALA A 446 15.82 24.24 21.41
C ALA A 446 15.70 23.61 20.02
N VAL A 447 15.34 24.39 18.98
CA VAL A 447 15.19 23.90 17.60
C VAL A 447 16.33 24.30 16.66
N ALA A 448 17.29 25.10 17.11
CA ALA A 448 18.33 25.73 16.28
C ALA A 448 19.18 24.74 15.47
N HIS A 449 19.30 23.50 15.92
CA HIS A 449 20.09 22.45 15.27
C HIS A 449 19.22 21.38 14.58
N HIS A 450 17.92 21.61 14.47
CA HIS A 450 16.96 20.61 14.01
C HIS A 450 16.22 21.07 12.74
N GLN A 451 16.11 20.14 11.78
CA GLN A 451 15.33 20.33 10.56
C GLN A 451 14.16 19.33 10.57
N GLY A 452 12.92 19.81 10.43
CA GLY A 452 11.73 18.95 10.40
C GLY A 452 10.42 19.68 10.68
N ALA A 453 9.32 18.94 10.72
CA ALA A 453 7.97 19.48 10.93
C ALA A 453 7.82 20.30 12.23
N PHE A 454 8.67 20.06 13.23
CA PHE A 454 8.70 20.76 14.51
C PHE A 454 9.30 22.16 14.43
N PHE A 455 10.30 22.35 13.56
CA PHE A 455 10.90 23.66 13.31
C PHE A 455 9.84 24.62 12.75
N HIS A 456 9.01 24.16 11.80
CA HIS A 456 7.90 24.94 11.25
C HIS A 456 6.83 25.32 12.27
N GLN A 457 6.64 24.53 13.33
CA GLN A 457 5.64 24.84 14.36
C GLN A 457 6.14 25.90 15.35
N VAL A 458 7.42 25.84 15.73
CA VAL A 458 8.05 26.89 16.54
C VAL A 458 8.16 28.19 15.74
N GLU A 459 8.56 28.11 14.46
CA GLU A 459 8.50 29.24 13.52
C GLU A 459 7.10 29.86 13.48
N TYR A 460 6.06 29.02 13.34
CA TYR A 460 4.68 29.47 13.31
C TYR A 460 4.28 30.16 14.62
N ALA A 461 4.62 29.58 15.77
CA ALA A 461 4.30 30.15 17.08
C ALA A 461 4.98 31.52 17.30
N VAL A 462 6.27 31.63 16.98
CA VAL A 462 7.01 32.90 17.06
C VAL A 462 6.45 33.94 16.09
N LEU A 463 6.13 33.54 14.86
CA LEU A 463 5.63 34.44 13.81
C LEU A 463 4.25 35.02 14.13
N HIS A 464 3.39 34.25 14.78
CA HIS A 464 2.01 34.65 15.09
C HIS A 464 1.81 35.15 16.52
N SER A 465 2.85 35.12 17.36
CA SER A 465 2.79 35.69 18.71
C SER A 465 2.68 37.21 18.67
N ARG A 466 1.90 37.78 19.58
CA ARG A 466 1.82 39.22 19.84
C ARG A 466 3.07 39.79 20.54
N HIS A 467 3.89 38.92 21.14
CA HIS A 467 5.12 39.30 21.83
C HIS A 467 6.36 39.23 20.92
N ARG A 468 6.18 38.84 19.65
CA ARG A 468 7.27 38.70 18.68
C ARG A 468 8.11 39.98 18.57
N THR A 469 9.43 39.82 18.44
CA THR A 469 10.38 40.93 18.26
C THR A 469 11.14 40.79 16.96
N ASP A 470 11.71 41.90 16.47
CA ASP A 470 12.59 41.89 15.31
C ASP A 470 13.80 40.94 15.50
N ALA A 471 14.30 40.80 16.73
CA ALA A 471 15.42 39.91 17.03
C ALA A 471 15.05 38.43 16.85
N LEU A 472 13.84 38.03 17.25
CA LEU A 472 13.31 36.68 17.06
C LEU A 472 13.02 36.41 15.57
N LEU A 473 12.37 37.36 14.88
CA LEU A 473 12.01 37.22 13.46
C LEU A 473 13.25 37.07 12.57
N ARG A 474 14.35 37.74 12.89
CA ARG A 474 15.61 37.66 12.14
C ARG A 474 16.27 36.28 12.22
N GLN A 475 15.91 35.43 13.19
CA GLN A 475 16.43 34.06 13.32
C GLN A 475 15.62 33.02 12.54
N LEU A 476 14.39 33.35 12.12
CA LEU A 476 13.55 32.45 11.32
C LEU A 476 14.03 32.38 9.86
N PRO A 477 13.73 31.31 9.10
CA PRO A 477 14.00 31.26 7.68
C PRO A 477 13.32 32.38 6.90
N ALA A 478 14.04 32.97 5.94
CA ALA A 478 13.56 34.08 5.15
C ALA A 478 12.30 33.71 4.36
N ASN A 479 12.26 32.51 3.79
CA ASN A 479 11.10 32.00 3.04
C ASN A 479 9.83 31.92 3.91
N THR A 480 9.93 31.48 5.17
CA THR A 480 8.79 31.38 6.10
C THR A 480 8.23 32.76 6.41
N VAL A 481 9.08 33.73 6.76
CA VAL A 481 8.64 35.09 7.10
C VAL A 481 8.09 35.82 5.86
N LEU A 482 8.76 35.73 4.71
CA LEU A 482 8.36 36.39 3.46
C LEU A 482 7.07 35.81 2.85
N SER A 483 6.76 34.53 3.13
CA SER A 483 5.54 33.87 2.61
C SER A 483 4.34 33.99 3.56
N CYS A 484 4.50 34.64 4.71
CA CYS A 484 3.41 34.84 5.65
C CYS A 484 2.43 35.91 5.13
N HIS A 485 1.26 35.48 4.66
CA HIS A 485 0.25 36.39 4.11
C HIS A 485 -0.71 36.97 5.16
N GLN A 486 -0.71 36.42 6.37
CA GLN A 486 -1.70 36.77 7.40
C GLN A 486 -1.32 38.03 8.18
N GLU A 487 -0.03 38.38 8.25
CA GLU A 487 0.48 39.53 8.99
C GLU A 487 1.53 40.29 8.14
N PRO A 488 1.54 41.64 8.12
CA PRO A 488 2.46 42.44 7.29
C PRO A 488 3.91 42.50 7.85
N VAL A 489 4.34 41.50 8.62
CA VAL A 489 5.62 41.50 9.35
C VAL A 489 6.83 41.67 8.42
N ALA A 490 6.85 40.91 7.32
CA ALA A 490 7.91 41.02 6.33
C ALA A 490 7.92 42.39 5.62
N VAL A 491 6.74 42.96 5.39
CA VAL A 491 6.55 44.21 4.67
C VAL A 491 7.11 45.38 5.49
N GLU A 492 6.85 45.42 6.80
CA GLU A 492 7.35 46.48 7.68
C GLU A 492 8.88 46.47 7.78
N ALA A 493 9.49 45.30 7.90
CA ALA A 493 10.95 45.16 7.91
C ALA A 493 11.58 45.56 6.56
N LEU A 494 10.95 45.17 5.44
CA LEU A 494 11.39 45.57 4.10
C LEU A 494 11.26 47.07 3.86
N LEU A 495 10.17 47.71 4.31
CA LEU A 495 9.99 49.16 4.24
C LEU A 495 11.09 49.89 5.03
N ARG A 496 11.50 49.36 6.19
CA ARG A 496 12.59 49.93 6.99
C ARG A 496 13.95 49.80 6.31
N VAL A 497 14.22 48.69 5.62
CA VAL A 497 15.49 48.44 4.92
C VAL A 497 15.56 49.17 3.58
N CYS A 498 14.49 49.17 2.80
CA CYS A 498 14.47 49.71 1.45
C CYS A 498 14.11 51.20 1.43
N GLY A 499 13.22 51.67 2.32
CA GLY A 499 12.73 53.05 2.31
C GLY A 499 12.24 53.47 0.92
N ASP A 500 12.67 54.64 0.46
CA ASP A 500 12.37 55.18 -0.87
C ASP A 500 13.42 54.79 -1.95
N ASP A 501 14.37 53.89 -1.63
CA ASP A 501 15.46 53.50 -2.54
C ASP A 501 14.98 52.47 -3.58
N ALA A 502 14.74 52.94 -4.81
CA ALA A 502 14.26 52.12 -5.92
C ALA A 502 15.23 50.97 -6.29
N ASP A 503 16.54 51.16 -6.12
CA ASP A 503 17.53 50.14 -6.47
C ASP A 503 17.47 48.97 -5.47
N ARG A 504 17.23 49.26 -4.19
CA ARG A 504 17.00 48.24 -3.15
C ARG A 504 15.73 47.44 -3.41
N TRP A 505 14.63 48.11 -3.76
CA TRP A 505 13.38 47.43 -4.13
C TRP A 505 13.56 46.52 -5.34
N GLN A 506 14.36 46.92 -6.33
CA GLN A 506 14.64 46.11 -7.51
C GLN A 506 15.55 44.91 -7.20
N ALA A 507 16.48 45.05 -6.25
CA ALA A 507 17.30 43.93 -5.76
C ALA A 507 16.45 42.89 -5.00
N VAL A 508 15.58 43.33 -4.10
CA VAL A 508 14.64 42.46 -3.37
C VAL A 508 13.73 41.69 -4.34
N LEU A 509 13.15 42.38 -5.33
CA LEU A 509 12.28 41.75 -6.34
C LEU A 509 13.01 40.65 -7.12
N ARG A 510 14.28 40.88 -7.48
CA ARG A 510 15.10 39.90 -8.22
C ARG A 510 15.29 38.61 -7.41
N ASP A 511 15.60 38.74 -6.12
CA ASP A 511 15.88 37.58 -5.27
C ASP A 511 14.62 36.81 -4.89
N LEU A 512 13.51 37.50 -4.65
CA LEU A 512 12.21 36.85 -4.47
C LEU A 512 11.80 36.05 -5.71
N THR A 513 12.10 36.57 -6.90
CA THR A 513 11.84 35.88 -8.18
C THR A 513 12.76 34.68 -8.40
N ALA A 514 14.01 34.75 -7.94
CA ALA A 514 14.97 33.65 -8.01
C ALA A 514 14.74 32.54 -6.97
N ARG A 515 13.81 32.78 -6.02
CA ARG A 515 13.61 32.07 -4.74
C ARG A 515 14.78 32.25 -3.78
N PRO A 516 14.54 32.67 -2.52
CA PRO A 516 15.58 32.70 -1.49
C PRO A 516 16.16 31.30 -1.28
N ASP A 517 17.43 31.24 -0.87
CA ASP A 517 18.03 30.00 -0.39
C ASP A 517 17.20 29.46 0.79
N SER A 518 16.94 28.16 0.84
CA SER A 518 16.08 27.55 1.88
C SER A 518 16.68 27.69 3.28
N ASP A 519 17.99 27.89 3.34
CA ASP A 519 18.76 27.92 4.57
C ASP A 519 19.12 29.36 4.99
N GLU A 520 18.76 30.38 4.20
CA GLU A 520 18.97 31.80 4.54
C GLU A 520 17.95 32.26 5.59
N THR A 521 18.44 32.81 6.71
CA THR A 521 17.59 33.44 7.74
C THR A 521 17.08 34.79 7.28
N PHE A 522 15.94 35.23 7.81
CA PHE A 522 15.37 36.54 7.49
C PHE A 522 16.32 37.69 7.85
N GLY A 523 17.09 37.55 8.93
CA GLY A 523 18.13 38.52 9.29
C GLY A 523 19.23 38.64 8.24
N GLN A 524 19.76 37.50 7.76
CA GLN A 524 20.76 37.49 6.69
C GLN A 524 20.22 38.11 5.40
N PHE A 525 18.97 37.79 5.05
CA PHE A 525 18.28 38.39 3.91
C PHE A 525 18.20 39.92 4.03
N LEU A 526 17.78 40.44 5.20
CA LEU A 526 17.69 41.89 5.44
C LEU A 526 19.07 42.57 5.43
N ASP A 527 20.09 41.95 6.04
CA ASP A 527 21.45 42.51 6.11
C ASP A 527 22.08 42.62 4.73
N ARG A 528 21.84 41.63 3.87
CA ARG A 528 22.31 41.61 2.48
C ARG A 528 21.75 42.77 1.64
N HIS A 529 20.52 43.19 1.92
CA HIS A 529 19.86 44.33 1.26
C HIS A 529 20.08 45.67 1.99
N SER A 530 20.57 45.63 3.23
CA SER A 530 20.96 46.81 4.01
C SER A 530 22.39 47.26 3.69
N ALA A 531 23.29 46.32 3.41
CA ALA A 531 24.66 46.59 3.01
C ALA A 531 24.68 47.19 1.59
N ARG A 532 25.19 48.41 1.44
CA ARG A 532 25.48 49.00 0.11
C ARG A 532 26.35 48.02 -0.68
N GLN A 533 25.80 47.37 -1.70
CA GLN A 533 26.65 46.74 -2.71
C GLN A 533 27.43 47.87 -3.42
N PRO A 534 28.77 47.87 -3.40
CA PRO A 534 29.51 48.77 -4.26
C PRO A 534 29.25 48.34 -5.70
N VAL A 535 28.62 49.21 -6.48
CA VAL A 535 28.49 49.04 -7.93
C VAL A 535 29.89 49.07 -8.52
N THR A 536 30.45 47.89 -8.81
CA THR A 536 31.59 47.78 -9.72
C THR A 536 31.09 47.94 -11.15
N HIS A 537 31.40 49.09 -11.74
CA HIS A 537 31.29 49.35 -13.18
C HIS A 537 32.35 48.60 -13.98
#